data_AF-A0A6G6X4V2-F1
#
_entry.id   AF-A0A6G6X4V2-F1
#
_cell.length_a   1.000
_cell.length_b   1.000
_cell.length_c   1.000
_cell.angle_alpha   90.00
_cell.angle_beta   90.00
_cell.angle_gamma   90.00
#
_symmetry.space_group_name_H-M   'P 1'
#
loop_
_entity.id
_entity.type
_entity.pdbx_description
1 polymer ?
#
loop_
_entity_poly.entity_id
_entity_poly.type
_entity_poly.pdbx_seq_one_letter_code
_entity_poly.pdbx_strand_id
1 'polypeptide(L)'
;MEVFWERGYEGTSLTDLTHAMGIERPSLYAAFGCKEKLFREAVDLYNAVEGVPARRALETAPTARQAIEMMLRDYAASYTKPNQPPGCMIVLSALLGTPQNKDVRDHLAAHRRQSYLDLEACIARGMAEGDVPRTANAERLAGFYATLLEGLSIQARDGATCDKLNTIIDGAMAAWDPLTAS
;
A
#
# COMPACT_ATOMS: atom_id res chain seq x y z
N MET A 1 4.65 8.74 12.12
CA MET A 1 3.87 7.75 11.36
C MET A 1 3.88 6.35 12.00
N GLU A 2 5.01 5.89 12.54
CA GLU A 2 5.17 4.52 13.06
C GLU A 2 4.13 4.09 14.11
N VAL A 3 3.77 4.95 15.07
CA VAL A 3 2.72 4.60 16.07
C VAL A 3 1.38 4.28 15.40
N PHE A 4 1.00 5.06 14.38
CA PHE A 4 -0.23 4.80 13.61
C PHE A 4 -0.12 3.57 12.71
N TRP A 5 1.07 3.29 12.19
CA TRP A 5 1.33 2.10 11.39
C TRP A 5 1.23 0.83 12.24
N GLU A 6 1.76 0.87 13.46
CA GLU A 6 1.70 -0.24 14.41
C GLU A 6 0.27 -0.48 14.90
N ARG A 7 -0.41 0.57 15.38
CA ARG A 7 -1.67 0.47 16.16
C ARG A 7 -2.94 0.87 15.43
N GLY A 8 -2.81 1.37 14.20
CA GLY A 8 -3.90 1.98 13.46
C GLY A 8 -4.34 3.33 14.02
N TYR A 9 -5.28 3.97 13.33
CA TYR A 9 -5.81 5.26 13.73
C TYR A 9 -6.56 5.18 15.06
N GLU A 10 -7.53 4.28 15.19
CA GLU A 10 -8.38 4.19 16.40
C GLU A 10 -7.59 3.71 17.62
N GLY A 11 -6.69 2.74 17.44
CA GLY A 11 -5.87 2.18 18.51
C GLY A 11 -4.76 3.11 19.03
N THR A 12 -4.56 4.27 18.39
CA THR A 12 -3.54 5.25 18.79
C THR A 12 -4.15 6.36 19.64
N SER A 13 -3.72 6.55 20.88
CA SER A 13 -4.16 7.69 21.70
C SER A 13 -3.32 8.96 21.42
N LEU A 14 -3.84 10.12 21.80
CA LEU A 14 -3.03 11.36 21.80
C LEU A 14 -1.82 11.26 22.73
N THR A 15 -1.94 10.53 23.84
CA THR A 15 -0.83 10.31 24.77
C THR A 15 0.28 9.50 24.11
N ASP A 16 -0.05 8.45 23.36
CA ASP A 16 0.93 7.64 22.62
C ASP A 16 1.70 8.51 21.62
N LEU A 17 0.99 9.37 20.90
CA LEU A 17 1.58 10.29 19.92
C LEU A 17 2.52 11.28 20.59
N THR A 18 2.06 11.99 21.62
CA THR A 18 2.88 12.97 22.34
C THR A 18 4.13 12.35 22.96
N HIS A 19 3.99 11.15 23.52
CA HIS A 19 5.11 10.41 24.09
C HIS A 19 6.14 10.02 23.01
N ALA A 20 5.68 9.43 21.90
CA ALA A 20 6.56 9.03 20.81
C ALA A 20 7.23 10.23 20.10
N MET A 21 6.56 11.37 20.07
CA MET A 21 7.09 12.60 19.44
C MET A 21 7.96 13.44 20.39
N GLY A 22 7.94 13.15 21.70
CA GLY A 22 8.65 13.95 22.70
C GLY A 22 8.11 15.38 22.85
N ILE A 23 6.80 15.58 22.64
CA ILE A 23 6.13 16.89 22.72
C ILE A 23 4.91 16.84 23.63
N GLU A 24 4.44 17.99 24.07
CA GLU A 24 3.20 18.11 24.84
C GLU A 24 1.97 18.28 23.94
N ARG A 25 0.77 17.97 24.48
CA ARG A 25 -0.50 18.07 23.74
C ARG A 25 -0.75 19.46 23.11
N PRO A 26 -0.50 20.60 23.80
CA PRO A 26 -0.66 21.91 23.19
C PRO A 26 0.20 22.09 21.94
N SER A 27 1.44 21.60 21.94
CA SER A 27 2.34 21.65 20.79
C SER A 27 1.83 20.81 19.62
N LEU A 28 1.29 19.62 19.90
CA LEU A 28 0.66 18.77 18.88
C LEU A 28 -0.50 19.50 18.21
N TYR A 29 -1.39 20.10 19.01
CA TYR A 29 -2.54 20.85 18.47
C TYR A 29 -2.11 22.12 17.74
N ALA A 30 -1.09 22.82 18.21
CA ALA A 30 -0.56 24.00 17.52
C ALA A 30 0.03 23.65 16.15
N ALA A 31 0.73 22.51 16.04
CA ALA A 31 1.36 22.08 14.80
C ALA A 31 0.36 21.45 13.80
N PHE A 32 -0.51 20.57 14.28
CA PHE A 32 -1.33 19.70 13.41
C PHE A 32 -2.85 19.96 13.51
N GLY A 33 -3.30 20.73 14.51
CA GLY A 33 -4.70 21.05 14.73
C GLY A 33 -5.52 19.92 15.36
N CYS A 34 -5.42 18.68 14.89
CA CYS A 34 -6.05 17.53 15.52
C CYS A 34 -5.38 16.20 15.13
N LYS A 35 -5.76 15.11 15.81
CA LYS A 35 -5.26 13.75 15.54
C LYS A 35 -5.52 13.32 14.09
N GLU A 36 -6.68 13.66 13.53
CA GLU A 36 -7.03 13.29 12.15
C GLU A 36 -6.11 13.97 11.13
N LYS A 37 -5.87 15.28 11.28
CA LYS A 37 -4.95 16.01 10.42
C LYS A 37 -3.52 15.47 10.52
N LEU A 38 -3.04 15.22 11.74
CA LEU A 38 -1.75 14.56 11.96
C LEU A 38 -1.70 13.16 11.32
N PHE A 39 -2.81 12.40 11.35
CA PHE A 39 -2.87 11.10 10.69
C PHE A 39 -2.76 11.22 9.17
N ARG A 40 -3.45 12.20 8.55
CA ARG A 40 -3.36 12.45 7.10
C ARG A 40 -1.94 12.83 6.70
N GLU A 41 -1.29 13.73 7.43
CA GLU A 41 0.12 14.06 7.20
C GLU A 41 1.06 12.85 7.38
N ALA A 42 0.77 11.98 8.35
CA ALA A 42 1.52 10.75 8.53
C ALA A 42 1.33 9.75 7.38
N VAL A 43 0.14 9.68 6.78
CA VAL A 43 -0.13 8.87 5.57
C VAL A 43 0.62 9.44 4.36
N ASP A 44 0.64 10.76 4.20
CA ASP A 44 1.37 11.41 3.11
C ASP A 44 2.88 11.17 3.24
N LEU A 45 3.43 11.30 4.45
CA LEU A 45 4.82 10.97 4.73
C LEU A 45 5.11 9.48 4.47
N TYR A 46 4.22 8.59 4.90
CA TYR A 46 4.36 7.15 4.64
C TYR A 46 4.46 6.85 3.13
N ASN A 47 3.57 7.42 2.32
CA ASN A 47 3.60 7.27 0.87
C ASN A 47 4.89 7.81 0.24
N ALA A 48 5.38 8.95 0.74
CA ALA A 48 6.60 9.59 0.23
C ALA A 48 7.88 8.81 0.58
N VAL A 49 7.85 7.97 1.62
CA VAL A 49 9.03 7.21 2.08
C VAL A 49 8.95 5.76 1.59
N GLU A 50 7.85 5.07 1.86
CA GLU A 50 7.71 3.63 1.61
C GLU A 50 7.10 3.32 0.23
N GLY A 51 6.38 4.28 -0.38
CA GLY A 51 5.72 4.08 -1.68
C GLY A 51 6.59 4.39 -2.92
N VAL A 52 7.74 5.04 -2.76
CA VAL A 52 8.56 5.54 -3.88
C VAL A 52 9.15 4.43 -4.77
N PRO A 53 9.76 3.35 -4.23
CA PRO A 53 10.33 2.29 -5.07
C PRO A 53 9.27 1.64 -5.98
N ALA A 54 8.13 1.27 -5.39
CA ALA A 54 7.00 0.68 -6.10
C ALA A 54 6.42 1.58 -7.20
N ARG A 55 6.28 2.88 -6.94
CA ARG A 55 5.82 3.85 -7.96
C ARG A 55 6.82 3.95 -9.12
N ARG A 56 8.12 3.96 -8.82
CA ARG A 56 9.17 3.99 -9.85
C ARG A 56 9.16 2.73 -10.71
N ALA A 57 8.91 1.55 -10.14
CA ALA A 57 8.79 0.31 -10.90
C ALA A 57 7.66 0.39 -11.94
N LEU A 58 6.50 0.94 -11.56
CA LEU A 58 5.39 1.18 -12.48
C LEU A 58 5.70 2.18 -13.60
N GLU A 59 6.61 3.11 -13.40
CA GLU A 59 6.93 4.14 -14.39
C GLU A 59 8.06 3.74 -15.35
N THR A 60 9.03 2.97 -14.86
CA THR A 60 10.33 2.78 -15.54
C THR A 60 10.57 1.39 -16.10
N ALA A 61 9.78 0.38 -15.69
CA ALA A 61 10.00 -0.98 -16.16
C ALA A 61 9.63 -1.14 -17.65
N PRO A 62 10.35 -1.98 -18.42
CA PRO A 62 10.15 -2.08 -19.87
C PRO A 62 8.82 -2.67 -20.33
N THR A 63 8.14 -3.42 -19.47
CA THR A 63 6.85 -4.07 -19.77
C THR A 63 5.93 -4.00 -18.56
N ALA A 64 4.61 -4.04 -18.76
CA ALA A 64 3.63 -4.08 -17.69
C ALA A 64 3.83 -5.28 -16.76
N ARG A 65 4.21 -6.44 -17.31
CA ARG A 65 4.54 -7.64 -16.53
C ARG A 65 5.69 -7.39 -15.56
N GLN A 66 6.80 -6.84 -16.06
CA GLN A 66 7.97 -6.53 -15.24
C GLN A 66 7.69 -5.41 -14.24
N ALA A 67 6.92 -4.40 -14.63
CA ALA A 67 6.50 -3.31 -13.76
C ALA A 67 5.76 -3.83 -12.52
N ILE A 68 4.78 -4.70 -12.74
CA ILE A 68 3.97 -5.29 -11.67
C ILE A 68 4.81 -6.21 -10.80
N GLU A 69 5.66 -7.06 -11.39
CA GLU A 69 6.54 -7.95 -10.63
C GLU A 69 7.50 -7.18 -9.74
N MET A 70 8.20 -6.18 -10.29
CA MET A 70 9.15 -5.35 -9.55
C MET A 70 8.45 -4.61 -8.41
N MET A 71 7.29 -4.01 -8.69
CA MET A 71 6.50 -3.31 -7.68
C MET A 71 6.09 -4.24 -6.52
N LEU A 72 5.60 -5.44 -6.82
CA LEU A 72 5.20 -6.41 -5.79
C LEU A 72 6.39 -6.85 -4.93
N ARG A 73 7.55 -7.07 -5.54
CA ARG A 73 8.77 -7.46 -4.82
C ARG A 73 9.32 -6.32 -3.97
N ASP A 74 9.28 -5.09 -4.46
CA ASP A 74 9.64 -3.90 -3.68
C ASP A 74 8.74 -3.75 -2.45
N TYR A 75 7.43 -3.97 -2.61
CA TYR A 75 6.50 -3.98 -1.48
C TYR A 75 6.76 -5.12 -0.51
N ALA A 76 7.03 -6.35 -0.98
CA ALA A 76 7.38 -7.46 -0.10
C ALA A 76 8.63 -7.17 0.75
N ALA A 77 9.64 -6.53 0.16
CA ALA A 77 10.83 -6.10 0.87
C ALA A 77 10.53 -5.00 1.90
N SER A 78 9.74 -3.97 1.53
CA SER A 78 9.33 -2.91 2.46
C SER A 78 8.49 -3.46 3.62
N TYR A 79 7.49 -4.31 3.34
CA TYR A 79 6.58 -4.86 4.34
C TYR A 79 7.25 -5.75 5.39
N THR A 80 8.43 -6.28 5.08
CA THR A 80 9.16 -7.22 5.95
C THR A 80 10.49 -6.64 6.45
N LYS A 81 10.70 -5.33 6.24
CA LYS A 81 11.94 -4.66 6.63
C LYS A 81 12.12 -4.67 8.15
N PRO A 82 13.30 -5.05 8.67
CA PRO A 82 13.58 -5.00 10.09
C PRO A 82 13.46 -3.58 10.65
N ASN A 83 13.03 -3.47 11.91
CA ASN A 83 12.86 -2.21 12.65
C ASN A 83 11.76 -1.28 12.11
N GLN A 84 10.81 -1.81 11.34
CA GLN A 84 9.58 -1.11 10.95
C GLN A 84 8.37 -2.01 11.25
N PRO A 85 7.18 -1.45 11.52
CA PRO A 85 5.96 -2.24 11.62
C PRO A 85 5.70 -3.03 10.33
N PRO A 86 5.36 -4.32 10.39
CA PRO A 86 5.14 -5.11 9.19
C PRO A 86 3.83 -4.75 8.47
N GLY A 87 3.86 -4.91 7.15
CA GLY A 87 2.74 -4.64 6.24
C GLY A 87 2.54 -3.17 5.90
N CYS A 88 1.42 -2.83 5.27
CA CYS A 88 1.14 -1.48 4.77
C CYS A 88 0.28 -0.68 5.74
N MET A 89 0.73 0.53 6.09
CA MET A 89 -0.04 1.47 6.93
C MET A 89 -1.41 1.78 6.31
N ILE A 90 -1.48 1.98 4.99
CA ILE A 90 -2.72 2.32 4.28
C ILE A 90 -3.73 1.17 4.28
N VAL A 91 -3.25 -0.07 4.24
CA VAL A 91 -4.10 -1.27 4.29
C VAL A 91 -4.60 -1.52 5.71
N LEU A 92 -3.72 -1.37 6.71
CA LEU A 92 -3.96 -1.88 8.06
C LEU A 92 -4.54 -0.84 9.03
N SER A 93 -4.25 0.45 8.85
CA SER A 93 -4.48 1.43 9.93
C SER A 93 -5.94 1.83 10.17
N ALA A 94 -6.86 1.60 9.23
CA ALA A 94 -8.28 1.90 9.43
C ALA A 94 -9.20 1.06 8.50
N LEU A 95 -8.98 -0.26 8.44
CA LEU A 95 -9.87 -1.13 7.66
C LEU A 95 -11.26 -1.26 8.30
N LEU A 96 -11.28 -1.40 9.62
CA LEU A 96 -12.49 -1.37 10.46
C LEU A 96 -12.50 -0.08 11.28
N GLY A 97 -13.68 0.32 11.75
CA GLY A 97 -13.78 1.42 12.71
C GLY A 97 -15.20 1.88 12.98
N THR A 98 -15.31 2.78 13.95
CA THR A 98 -16.57 3.38 14.39
C THR A 98 -17.16 4.32 13.33
N PRO A 99 -18.49 4.52 13.27
CA PRO A 99 -19.10 5.46 12.33
C PRO A 99 -18.50 6.88 12.36
N GLN A 100 -18.03 7.32 13.53
CA GLN A 100 -17.42 8.63 13.76
C GLN A 100 -16.12 8.85 12.99
N ASN A 101 -15.40 7.76 12.66
CA ASN A 101 -14.13 7.82 11.93
C ASN A 101 -14.26 7.42 10.46
N LYS A 102 -15.46 7.58 9.87
CA LYS A 102 -15.71 7.27 8.46
C LYS A 102 -14.74 8.00 7.53
N ASP A 103 -14.48 9.28 7.76
CA ASP A 103 -13.64 10.10 6.88
C ASP A 103 -12.17 9.64 6.84
N VAL A 104 -11.69 9.01 7.92
CA VAL A 104 -10.37 8.37 7.96
C VAL A 104 -10.35 7.10 7.13
N ARG A 105 -11.40 6.28 7.23
CA ARG A 105 -11.51 5.04 6.42
C ARG A 105 -11.64 5.36 4.94
N ASP A 106 -12.48 6.34 4.60
CA ASP A 106 -12.67 6.82 3.23
C ASP A 106 -11.35 7.35 2.66
N HIS A 107 -10.56 8.07 3.47
CA HIS A 107 -9.25 8.56 3.06
C HIS A 107 -8.30 7.41 2.71
N LEU A 108 -8.18 6.38 3.55
CA LEU A 108 -7.34 5.22 3.23
C LEU A 108 -7.91 4.39 2.05
N ALA A 109 -9.23 4.31 1.92
CA ALA A 109 -9.86 3.65 0.78
C ALA A 109 -9.56 4.38 -0.54
N ALA A 110 -9.50 5.71 -0.53
CA ALA A 110 -9.07 6.50 -1.68
C ALA A 110 -7.62 6.20 -2.08
N HIS A 111 -6.71 6.04 -1.11
CA HIS A 111 -5.33 5.63 -1.39
C HIS A 111 -5.25 4.23 -2.01
N ARG A 112 -5.98 3.23 -1.48
CA ARG A 112 -6.02 1.88 -2.08
C ARG A 112 -6.63 1.91 -3.49
N ARG A 113 -7.67 2.72 -3.69
CA ARG A 113 -8.23 2.96 -5.03
C ARG A 113 -7.22 3.60 -5.98
N GLN A 114 -6.38 4.51 -5.51
CA GLN A 114 -5.33 5.09 -6.35
C GLN A 114 -4.30 4.03 -6.76
N SER A 115 -3.88 3.15 -5.84
CA SER A 115 -2.98 2.04 -6.18
C SER A 115 -3.58 1.08 -7.21
N TYR A 116 -4.88 0.81 -7.12
CA TYR A 116 -5.62 0.08 -8.15
C TYR A 116 -5.56 0.80 -9.52
N LEU A 117 -5.84 2.10 -9.56
CA LEU A 117 -5.82 2.88 -10.79
C LEU A 117 -4.42 2.96 -11.40
N ASP A 118 -3.38 3.04 -10.58
CA ASP A 118 -1.98 3.05 -11.02
C ASP A 118 -1.61 1.70 -11.69
N LEU A 119 -2.09 0.58 -11.15
CA LEU A 119 -1.95 -0.76 -11.76
C LEU A 119 -2.71 -0.85 -13.09
N GLU A 120 -3.97 -0.43 -13.12
CA GLU A 120 -4.80 -0.42 -14.33
C GLU A 120 -4.16 0.41 -15.44
N ALA A 121 -3.66 1.60 -15.11
CA ALA A 121 -2.96 2.47 -16.05
C ALA A 121 -1.69 1.82 -16.60
N CYS A 122 -0.91 1.12 -15.76
CA CYS A 122 0.27 0.38 -16.19
C CYS A 122 -0.09 -0.73 -17.20
N ILE A 123 -1.15 -1.49 -16.93
CA ILE A 123 -1.61 -2.57 -17.82
C ILE A 123 -2.14 -1.99 -19.13
N ALA A 124 -2.96 -0.93 -19.06
CA ALA A 124 -3.50 -0.25 -20.24
C ALA A 124 -2.39 0.34 -21.13
N ARG A 125 -1.32 0.89 -20.53
CA ARG A 125 -0.12 1.32 -21.25
C ARG A 125 0.50 0.13 -21.98
N GLY A 126 0.66 -1.02 -21.31
CA GLY A 126 1.23 -2.19 -21.95
C GLY A 126 0.37 -2.78 -23.08
N MET A 127 -0.95 -2.62 -23.01
CA MET A 127 -1.85 -2.97 -24.12
C MET A 127 -1.66 -2.04 -25.32
N ALA A 128 -1.36 -0.76 -25.08
CA ALA A 128 -1.11 0.23 -26.13
C ALA A 128 0.27 0.04 -26.79
N GLU A 129 1.28 -0.35 -25.99
CA GLU A 129 2.66 -0.58 -26.44
C GLU A 129 2.88 -1.98 -27.04
N GLY A 130 1.96 -2.92 -26.77
CA GLY A 130 1.93 -4.25 -27.38
C GLY A 130 2.60 -5.36 -26.58
N ASP A 131 3.07 -5.08 -25.36
CA ASP A 131 3.56 -6.08 -24.41
C ASP A 131 2.45 -6.82 -23.66
N VAL A 132 1.22 -6.28 -23.69
CA VAL A 132 0.01 -6.97 -23.22
C VAL A 132 -0.97 -7.14 -24.39
N PRO A 133 -1.62 -8.31 -24.56
CA PRO A 133 -2.65 -8.50 -25.57
C PRO A 133 -3.73 -7.42 -25.50
N ARG A 134 -4.10 -6.83 -26.64
CA ARG A 134 -5.16 -5.80 -26.71
C ARG A 134 -6.56 -6.30 -26.31
N THR A 135 -6.74 -7.62 -26.25
CA THR A 135 -7.97 -8.27 -25.80
C THR A 135 -8.02 -8.49 -24.30
N ALA A 136 -6.91 -8.27 -23.58
CA ALA A 136 -6.86 -8.44 -22.13
C ALA A 136 -7.83 -7.47 -21.43
N ASN A 137 -8.30 -7.86 -20.25
CA ASN A 137 -9.12 -7.01 -19.40
C ASN A 137 -8.26 -6.34 -18.30
N ALA A 138 -7.90 -5.07 -18.51
CA ALA A 138 -7.08 -4.30 -17.59
C ALA A 138 -7.71 -4.16 -16.19
N GLU A 139 -9.02 -3.95 -16.12
CA GLU A 139 -9.78 -3.85 -14.86
C GLU A 139 -9.64 -5.14 -14.02
N ARG A 140 -9.76 -6.30 -14.68
CA ARG A 140 -9.64 -7.63 -14.07
C ARG A 140 -8.21 -7.88 -13.57
N LEU A 141 -7.21 -7.58 -14.39
CA LEU A 141 -5.80 -7.74 -14.03
C LEU A 141 -5.41 -6.82 -12.87
N ALA A 142 -5.80 -5.55 -12.92
CA ALA A 142 -5.58 -4.59 -11.84
C ALA A 142 -6.24 -5.05 -10.54
N GLY A 143 -7.47 -5.55 -10.61
CA GLY A 143 -8.18 -6.08 -9.44
C GLY A 143 -7.47 -7.27 -8.79
N PHE A 144 -6.97 -8.21 -9.61
CA PHE A 144 -6.19 -9.35 -9.13
C PHE A 144 -4.92 -8.90 -8.40
N TYR A 145 -4.11 -8.05 -9.03
CA TYR A 145 -2.83 -7.62 -8.46
C TYR A 145 -2.98 -6.63 -7.29
N ALA A 146 -4.00 -5.78 -7.29
CA ALA A 146 -4.32 -4.93 -6.15
C ALA A 146 -4.73 -5.77 -4.92
N THR A 147 -5.58 -6.78 -5.13
CA THR A 147 -5.98 -7.71 -4.07
C THR A 147 -4.78 -8.48 -3.52
N LEU A 148 -3.89 -8.96 -4.40
CA LEU A 148 -2.65 -9.61 -3.99
C LEU A 148 -1.78 -8.69 -3.14
N LEU A 149 -1.57 -7.44 -3.57
CA LEU A 149 -0.78 -6.45 -2.84
C LEU A 149 -1.32 -6.20 -1.42
N GLU A 150 -2.63 -6.05 -1.28
CA GLU A 150 -3.28 -5.92 0.02
C GLU A 150 -3.11 -7.19 0.87
N GLY A 151 -3.21 -8.36 0.25
CA GLY A 151 -2.95 -9.66 0.89
C GLY A 151 -1.52 -9.82 1.40
N LEU A 152 -0.52 -9.39 0.63
CA LEU A 152 0.90 -9.42 1.04
C LEU A 152 1.12 -8.59 2.31
N SER A 153 0.45 -7.45 2.42
CA SER A 153 0.50 -6.60 3.62
C SER A 153 -0.05 -7.34 4.85
N ILE A 154 -1.15 -8.07 4.71
CA ILE A 154 -1.73 -8.86 5.80
C ILE A 154 -0.81 -10.02 6.17
N GLN A 155 -0.29 -10.76 5.19
CA GLN A 155 0.64 -11.86 5.43
C GLN A 155 1.91 -11.40 6.16
N ALA A 156 2.47 -10.25 5.78
CA ALA A 156 3.60 -9.65 6.48
C ALA A 156 3.25 -9.32 7.93
N ARG A 157 2.07 -8.74 8.17
CA ARG A 157 1.56 -8.44 9.52
C ARG A 157 1.42 -9.70 10.38
N ASP A 158 1.06 -10.84 9.78
CA ASP A 158 0.97 -12.15 10.43
C ASP A 158 2.33 -12.85 10.62
N GLY A 159 3.44 -12.21 10.22
CA GLY A 159 4.80 -12.70 10.42
C GLY A 159 5.40 -13.48 9.24
N ALA A 160 4.79 -13.41 8.04
CA ALA A 160 5.41 -13.98 6.84
C ALA A 160 6.74 -13.28 6.52
N THR A 161 7.75 -14.08 6.16
CA THR A 161 9.06 -13.58 5.74
C THR A 161 9.04 -13.04 4.31
N CYS A 162 10.03 -12.23 3.94
CA CYS A 162 10.20 -11.75 2.56
C CYS A 162 10.23 -12.92 1.55
N ASP A 163 10.93 -14.00 1.87
CA ASP A 163 11.00 -15.20 1.01
C ASP A 163 9.63 -15.86 0.81
N LYS A 164 8.81 -15.91 1.88
CA LYS A 164 7.45 -16.42 1.79
C LYS A 164 6.56 -15.54 0.92
N LEU A 165 6.68 -14.22 1.05
CA LEU A 165 5.95 -13.27 0.20
C LEU A 165 6.39 -13.38 -1.26
N ASN A 166 7.69 -13.52 -1.53
CA ASN A 166 8.23 -13.75 -2.87
C ASN A 166 7.68 -15.03 -3.49
N THR A 167 7.51 -16.11 -2.72
CA THR A 167 6.88 -17.35 -3.22
C THR A 167 5.41 -17.12 -3.63
N ILE A 168 4.68 -16.28 -2.90
CA ILE A 168 3.30 -15.88 -3.26
C ILE A 168 3.30 -15.06 -4.56
N ILE A 169 4.25 -14.13 -4.69
CA ILE A 169 4.43 -13.31 -5.90
C ILE A 169 4.75 -14.19 -7.11
N ASP A 170 5.64 -15.19 -6.97
CA ASP A 170 5.98 -16.11 -8.06
C ASP A 170 4.73 -16.84 -8.58
N GLY A 171 3.85 -17.29 -7.68
CA GLY A 171 2.56 -17.89 -8.05
C GLY A 171 1.63 -16.92 -8.77
N ALA A 172 1.57 -15.66 -8.33
CA ALA A 172 0.78 -14.63 -8.99
C ALA A 172 1.34 -14.24 -10.37
N MET A 173 2.66 -14.26 -10.55
CA MET A 173 3.29 -13.99 -11.84
C MET A 173 3.17 -15.19 -12.79
N ALA A 174 3.10 -16.42 -12.28
CA ALA A 174 2.76 -17.59 -13.09
C ALA A 174 1.34 -17.51 -13.69
N ALA A 175 0.42 -16.79 -13.03
CA ALA A 175 -0.94 -16.57 -13.51
C ALA A 175 -1.04 -15.45 -14.58
N TRP A 176 0.03 -14.69 -14.84
CA TRP A 176 0.00 -13.55 -15.76
C TRP A 176 -0.46 -13.92 -17.17
N ASP A 177 0.12 -14.96 -17.77
CA ASP A 177 -0.18 -15.31 -19.17
C ASP A 177 -1.63 -15.80 -19.33
N PRO A 178 -2.18 -16.69 -18.47
CA PRO A 178 -3.60 -17.02 -18.48
C PRO A 178 -4.52 -15.81 -18.27
N LEU A 179 -4.16 -14.90 -17.35
CA LEU A 179 -4.95 -13.70 -17.03
C LEU A 179 -4.92 -12.63 -18.13
N THR A 180 -3.92 -12.64 -19.01
CA THR A 180 -3.82 -11.70 -20.14
C THR A 180 -4.37 -12.28 -21.44
N ALA A 181 -4.49 -13.61 -21.53
CA ALA A 181 -5.06 -14.30 -22.69
C ALA A 181 -6.59 -14.27 -22.77
N SER A 182 -7.27 -13.89 -21.68
CA SER A 182 -8.75 -13.94 -21.54
C SER A 182 -9.42 -12.59 -21.33
#